data_AF-A0A3Q2VAA3-F1
#
_entry.id   AF-A0A3Q2VAA3-F1
#
_cell.length_a   1.000
_cell.length_b   1.000
_cell.length_c   1.000
_cell.angle_alpha   90.00
_cell.angle_beta   90.00
_cell.angle_gamma   90.00
#
_symmetry.space_group_name_H-M   'P 1'
#
loop_
_entity.id
_entity.type
_entity.pdbx_description
1 polymer ?
#
loop_
_entity_poly.entity_id
_entity_poly.type
_entity_poly.pdbx_seq_one_letter_code
_entity_poly.pdbx_strand_id
1 'polypeptide(L)'
;MRHETTIVPCLEPEMLSVNAIDRQKHLGTWYFKAAVSHREADIQKFRVLDNIVFTMEERANDTLLLTGHMRMGDNCIKQTWTYHINLESNDLELEGRPQRKNLLWSGKWAECSECIIFQEIEPPLDKEKGTEDSLHRHMLYSRSSNSSDMVAIFLKNAACHNMQANVTPRQEKEFCT
;
A
#
# COMPACT_ATOMS: atom_id res chain seq x y z
N MET A 1 -9.09 13.63 -42.65
CA MET A 1 -8.19 12.82 -41.81
C MET A 1 -8.90 12.54 -40.50
N ARG A 2 -9.44 11.33 -40.30
CA ARG A 2 -10.04 10.92 -39.01
C ARG A 2 -8.88 10.73 -38.05
N HIS A 3 -8.89 11.45 -36.92
CA HIS A 3 -7.97 11.18 -35.83
C HIS A 3 -8.47 9.91 -35.14
N GLU A 4 -7.83 8.78 -35.44
CA GLU A 4 -7.97 7.58 -34.61
C GLU A 4 -7.39 7.91 -33.24
N THR A 5 -8.26 8.03 -32.25
CA THR A 5 -7.84 8.19 -30.86
C THR A 5 -7.56 6.79 -30.36
N THR A 6 -6.30 6.35 -30.41
CA THR A 6 -5.91 5.06 -29.84
C THR A 6 -6.15 5.10 -28.33
N ILE A 7 -7.18 4.41 -27.85
CA ILE A 7 -7.42 4.23 -26.43
C ILE A 7 -6.35 3.26 -25.93
N VAL A 8 -5.34 3.80 -25.23
CA VAL A 8 -4.34 2.98 -24.55
C VAL A 8 -5.01 2.38 -23.31
N PRO A 9 -5.11 1.04 -23.19
CA PRO A 9 -5.72 0.43 -22.02
C PRO A 9 -4.89 0.71 -20.76
N CYS A 10 -5.58 0.82 -19.62
CA CYS A 10 -4.91 0.95 -18.33
C CYS A 10 -4.08 -0.30 -18.04
N LEU A 11 -2.89 -0.09 -17.46
CA LEU A 11 -2.09 -1.21 -16.96
C LEU A 11 -2.77 -1.80 -15.72
N GLU A 12 -3.10 -3.08 -15.78
CA GLU A 12 -3.65 -3.82 -14.63
C GLU A 12 -2.54 -4.17 -13.63
N PRO A 13 -2.77 -4.02 -12.32
CA PRO A 13 -1.81 -4.47 -11.31
C PRO A 13 -1.76 -6.01 -11.27
N GLU A 14 -0.55 -6.56 -11.19
CA GLU A 14 -0.33 -8.00 -11.04
C GLU A 14 -0.35 -8.37 -9.55
N MET A 15 -1.32 -9.19 -9.13
CA MET A 15 -1.41 -9.67 -7.76
C MET A 15 -0.26 -10.62 -7.45
N LEU A 16 0.42 -10.41 -6.32
CA LEU A 16 1.39 -11.35 -5.80
C LEU A 16 0.63 -12.38 -4.96
N SER A 17 0.70 -13.64 -5.35
CA SER A 17 0.12 -14.70 -4.54
C SER A 17 0.92 -14.86 -3.24
N VAL A 18 0.26 -14.76 -2.08
CA VAL A 18 0.90 -15.01 -0.78
C VAL A 18 1.49 -16.43 -0.68
N ASN A 19 0.98 -17.36 -1.49
CA ASN A 19 1.47 -18.74 -1.60
C ASN A 19 2.75 -18.84 -2.45
N ALA A 20 2.90 -17.98 -3.47
CA ALA A 20 4.05 -17.98 -4.40
C ALA A 20 5.09 -16.89 -4.08
N ILE A 21 4.78 -15.99 -3.15
CA ILE A 21 5.73 -15.02 -2.63
C ILE A 21 6.86 -15.80 -1.96
N ASP A 22 8.08 -15.61 -2.47
CA ASP A 22 9.28 -15.92 -1.72
C ASP A 22 9.26 -15.02 -0.48
N ARG A 23 8.78 -15.59 0.63
CA ARG A 23 8.50 -14.88 1.88
C ARG A 23 9.74 -14.16 2.36
N GLN A 24 10.90 -14.80 2.23
CA GLN A 24 12.19 -14.25 2.60
C GLN A 24 12.53 -12.99 1.78
N LYS A 25 12.15 -12.93 0.50
CA LYS A 25 12.34 -11.73 -0.34
C LYS A 25 11.49 -10.54 0.08
N HIS A 26 10.48 -10.72 0.94
CA HIS A 26 9.57 -9.66 1.37
C HIS A 26 9.79 -9.20 2.81
N LEU A 27 10.62 -9.94 3.58
CA LEU A 27 11.04 -9.55 4.93
C LEU A 27 11.99 -8.35 4.91
N GLY A 28 12.16 -7.71 6.06
CA GLY A 28 13.07 -6.58 6.26
C GLY A 28 12.40 -5.23 6.01
N THR A 29 13.21 -4.26 5.60
CA THR A 29 12.82 -2.84 5.60
C THR A 29 12.12 -2.41 4.31
N TRP A 30 11.09 -1.58 4.47
CA TRP A 30 10.28 -1.00 3.40
C TRP A 30 9.98 0.48 3.70
N TYR A 31 10.20 1.34 2.72
CA TYR A 31 9.93 2.78 2.81
C TYR A 31 8.62 3.13 2.12
N PHE A 32 7.72 3.79 2.83
CA PHE A 32 6.46 4.27 2.26
C PHE A 32 6.70 5.40 1.25
N LYS A 33 6.13 5.28 0.06
CA LYS A 33 6.37 6.24 -1.05
C LYS A 33 5.14 7.02 -1.46
N ALA A 34 3.98 6.37 -1.51
CA ALA A 34 2.74 7.05 -1.84
C ALA A 34 1.53 6.20 -1.42
N ALA A 35 0.38 6.86 -1.25
CA ALA A 35 -0.91 6.20 -1.18
C ALA A 35 -1.87 6.80 -2.20
N VAL A 36 -2.75 5.98 -2.75
CA VAL A 36 -3.84 6.37 -3.65
C VAL A 36 -5.15 5.71 -3.24
N SER A 37 -6.25 6.37 -3.55
CA SER A 37 -7.60 5.87 -3.33
C SER A 37 -8.59 6.55 -4.28
N HIS A 38 -9.82 6.02 -4.32
CA HIS A 38 -10.96 6.72 -4.89
C HIS A 38 -11.42 7.89 -4.01
N ARG A 39 -11.13 7.87 -2.70
CA ARG A 39 -11.62 8.86 -1.74
C ARG A 39 -10.49 9.43 -0.89
N GLU A 40 -10.56 10.73 -0.66
CA GLU A 40 -9.58 11.43 0.17
C GLU A 40 -9.59 10.93 1.63
N ALA A 41 -10.77 10.61 2.17
CA ALA A 41 -10.94 10.12 3.54
C ALA A 41 -10.14 8.83 3.83
N ASP A 42 -9.88 8.00 2.82
CA ASP A 42 -9.17 6.73 2.96
C ASP A 42 -7.66 6.90 3.13
N ILE A 43 -7.12 8.05 2.75
CA ILE A 43 -5.68 8.35 2.73
C ILE A 43 -5.28 9.60 3.52
N GLN A 44 -6.26 10.37 4.03
CA GLN A 44 -6.01 11.62 4.78
C GLN A 44 -5.02 11.46 5.93
N LYS A 45 -5.02 10.28 6.60
CA LYS A 45 -4.12 9.99 7.73
C LYS A 45 -2.64 10.07 7.37
N PHE A 46 -2.29 9.90 6.09
CA PHE A 46 -0.91 9.97 5.62
C PHE A 46 -0.41 11.40 5.40
N ARG A 47 -1.31 12.39 5.27
CA ARG A 47 -0.93 13.79 4.98
C ARG A 47 -0.17 14.46 6.12
N VAL A 48 -0.40 14.02 7.36
CA VAL A 48 0.26 14.55 8.55
C VAL A 48 1.64 13.93 8.79
N LEU A 49 2.00 12.91 8.02
CA LEU A 49 3.25 12.17 8.17
C LEU A 49 4.30 12.72 7.20
N ASP A 50 5.51 12.95 7.71
CA ASP A 50 6.66 13.32 6.88
C ASP A 50 7.21 12.09 6.13
N ASN A 51 7.40 10.99 6.86
CA ASN A 51 7.90 9.73 6.33
C ASN A 51 7.44 8.55 7.18
N ILE A 52 7.51 7.35 6.59
CA ILE A 52 7.22 6.09 7.27
C ILE A 52 8.21 5.03 6.78
N VAL A 53 8.80 4.32 7.73
CA VAL A 53 9.57 3.10 7.46
C VAL A 53 8.92 1.94 8.18
N PHE A 54 8.79 0.82 7.47
CA PHE A 54 8.26 -0.42 8.00
C PHE A 54 9.35 -1.48 8.02
N THR A 55 9.28 -2.36 9.02
CA THR A 55 10.03 -3.61 9.06
C THR A 55 9.03 -4.75 9.10
N MET A 56 9.18 -5.69 8.17
CA MET A 56 8.37 -6.90 8.08
C MET A 56 9.20 -8.09 8.56
N GLU A 57 8.68 -8.84 9.52
CA GLU A 57 9.34 -10.01 10.09
C GLU A 57 8.41 -11.22 10.03
N GLU A 58 8.97 -12.40 9.75
CA GLU A 58 8.25 -13.65 9.89
C GLU A 58 8.28 -14.11 11.35
N ARG A 59 7.14 -14.64 11.80
CA ARG A 59 6.96 -15.30 13.09
C ARG A 59 6.48 -16.73 12.84
N ALA A 60 6.35 -17.51 13.90
CA ALA A 60 5.81 -18.86 13.80
C ALA A 60 4.36 -18.85 13.27
N ASN A 61 3.91 -19.99 12.73
CA ASN A 61 2.52 -20.23 12.34
C ASN A 61 2.01 -19.25 11.26
N ASP A 62 2.76 -19.11 10.16
CA ASP A 62 2.35 -18.30 9.00
C ASP A 62 1.94 -16.85 9.36
N THR A 63 2.59 -16.29 10.38
CA THR A 63 2.33 -14.95 10.90
C THR A 63 3.42 -13.97 10.46
N LEU A 64 3.02 -12.79 10.02
CA LEU A 64 3.90 -11.67 9.70
C LEU A 64 3.70 -10.54 10.72
N LEU A 65 4.80 -10.07 11.30
CA LEU A 65 4.81 -8.88 12.16
C LEU A 65 5.30 -7.69 11.35
N LEU A 66 4.44 -6.68 11.19
CA LEU A 66 4.78 -5.42 10.54
C LEU A 66 4.94 -4.35 11.61
N THR A 67 6.14 -3.77 11.72
CA THR A 67 6.41 -2.65 12.64
C THR A 67 6.68 -1.39 11.84
N GLY A 68 5.83 -0.38 11.99
CA GLY A 68 5.97 0.93 11.36
C GLY A 68 6.51 1.98 12.32
N HIS A 69 7.51 2.71 11.87
CA HIS A 69 8.04 3.91 12.51
C HIS A 69 7.66 5.11 11.64
N MET A 70 6.80 5.97 12.16
CA MET A 70 6.18 7.08 11.46
C MET A 70 6.68 8.40 12.04
N ARG A 71 7.16 9.31 11.18
CA ARG A 71 7.53 10.67 11.55
C ARG A 71 6.33 11.59 11.37
N MET A 72 5.86 12.22 12.44
CA MET A 72 4.78 13.22 12.42
C MET A 72 5.27 14.53 13.03
N GLY A 73 5.57 15.51 12.19
CA GLY A 73 6.30 16.71 12.63
C GLY A 73 7.66 16.29 13.21
N ASP A 74 7.95 16.69 14.43
CA ASP A 74 9.18 16.27 15.14
C ASP A 74 9.00 14.95 15.92
N ASN A 75 7.77 14.44 16.05
CA ASN A 75 7.48 13.26 16.84
C ASN A 75 7.73 11.96 16.06
N CYS A 76 8.20 10.93 16.77
CA CYS A 76 8.23 9.55 16.28
C CYS A 76 7.08 8.75 16.90
N ILE A 77 6.33 8.06 16.05
CA ILE A 77 5.28 7.14 16.45
C ILE A 77 5.66 5.74 15.99
N LYS A 78 5.65 4.79 16.91
CA LYS A 78 5.86 3.37 16.62
C LYS A 78 4.56 2.62 16.74
N GLN A 79 4.25 1.80 15.75
CA GLN A 79 3.08 0.94 15.77
C GLN A 79 3.41 -0.42 15.16
N THR A 80 2.74 -1.47 15.65
CA THR A 80 2.92 -2.83 15.19
C THR A 80 1.58 -3.43 14.80
N TRP A 81 1.58 -4.23 13.75
CA TRP A 81 0.44 -4.98 13.24
C TRP A 81 0.84 -6.43 13.01
N THR A 82 -0.01 -7.34 13.44
CA THR A 82 0.16 -8.77 13.22
C THR A 82 -0.78 -9.22 12.11
N TYR A 83 -0.22 -9.88 11.09
CA TYR A 83 -0.95 -10.41 9.96
C TYR A 83 -0.84 -11.93 9.93
N HIS A 84 -1.95 -12.61 9.70
CA HIS A 84 -1.99 -14.04 9.41
C HIS A 84 -2.09 -14.26 7.91
N ILE A 85 -1.26 -15.14 7.36
CA ILE A 85 -1.33 -15.47 5.93
C ILE A 85 -2.50 -16.43 5.72
N ASN A 86 -3.49 -16.03 4.93
CA ASN A 86 -4.58 -16.92 4.52
C ASN A 86 -4.30 -17.49 3.12
N LEU A 87 -3.93 -18.77 3.08
CA LEU A 87 -3.56 -19.46 1.85
C LEU A 87 -4.77 -19.75 0.94
N GLU A 88 -5.98 -19.82 1.49
CA GLU A 88 -7.21 -20.13 0.75
C GLU A 88 -7.73 -18.90 0.01
N SER A 89 -7.81 -17.75 0.68
CA SER A 89 -8.23 -16.48 0.07
C SER A 89 -7.08 -15.69 -0.57
N ASN A 90 -5.85 -16.14 -0.39
CA ASN A 90 -4.65 -15.54 -0.95
C ASN A 90 -4.46 -14.07 -0.51
N ASP A 91 -4.74 -13.78 0.76
CA ASP A 91 -4.63 -12.45 1.38
C ASP A 91 -3.97 -12.52 2.77
N LEU A 92 -3.73 -11.34 3.35
CA LEU A 92 -3.22 -11.19 4.71
C LEU A 92 -4.35 -10.70 5.63
N GLU A 93 -4.65 -11.48 6.67
CA GLU A 93 -5.67 -11.14 7.67
C GLU A 93 -5.06 -10.33 8.81
N LEU A 94 -5.60 -9.16 9.10
CA LEU A 94 -5.13 -8.31 10.19
C LEU A 94 -5.79 -8.73 11.53
N GLU A 95 -4.98 -9.00 12.56
CA GLU A 95 -5.48 -9.29 13.90
C GLU A 95 -6.42 -8.18 14.41
N GLY A 96 -7.58 -8.58 14.94
CA GLY A 96 -8.61 -7.67 15.43
C GLY A 96 -9.43 -6.97 14.35
N ARG A 97 -9.18 -7.21 13.05
CA ARG A 97 -9.95 -6.65 11.93
C ARG A 97 -10.25 -7.69 10.84
N PRO A 98 -11.05 -8.73 11.14
CA PRO A 98 -11.30 -9.84 10.20
C PRO A 98 -12.04 -9.45 8.92
N GLN A 99 -12.75 -8.31 8.91
CA GLN A 99 -13.42 -7.80 7.71
C GLN A 99 -12.45 -7.11 6.73
N ARG A 100 -11.24 -6.75 7.19
CA ARG A 100 -10.25 -6.06 6.37
C ARG A 100 -9.43 -7.08 5.59
N LYS A 101 -9.52 -7.00 4.27
CA LYS A 101 -8.66 -7.74 3.35
C LYS A 101 -7.41 -6.93 3.03
N ASN A 102 -6.27 -7.60 3.04
CA ASN A 102 -5.00 -6.99 2.73
C ASN A 102 -4.29 -7.78 1.63
N LEU A 103 -4.06 -7.14 0.49
CA LEU A 103 -3.52 -7.78 -0.71
C LEU A 103 -2.15 -7.21 -1.06
N LEU A 104 -1.29 -8.05 -1.64
CA LEU A 104 0.02 -7.67 -2.14
C LEU A 104 0.03 -7.69 -3.66
N TRP A 105 0.63 -6.65 -4.24
CA TRP A 105 0.71 -6.44 -5.67
C TRP A 105 2.14 -6.14 -6.09
N SER A 106 2.48 -6.54 -7.31
CA SER A 106 3.80 -6.40 -7.88
C SER A 106 4.17 -4.94 -8.11
N GLY A 107 5.41 -4.57 -7.77
CA GLY A 107 5.97 -3.25 -8.07
C GLY A 107 6.07 -2.93 -9.56
N LYS A 108 5.83 -3.90 -10.46
CA LYS A 108 5.70 -3.64 -11.91
C LYS A 108 4.65 -2.59 -12.25
N TRP A 109 3.61 -2.43 -11.43
CA TRP A 109 2.59 -1.38 -11.62
C TRP A 109 3.16 0.04 -11.41
N ALA A 110 4.35 0.16 -10.82
CA ALA A 110 5.14 1.38 -10.67
C ALA A 110 6.48 1.30 -11.44
N GLU A 111 6.64 0.32 -12.35
CA GLU A 111 7.91 0.01 -13.04
C GLU A 111 9.12 -0.14 -12.09
N CYS A 112 8.90 -0.75 -10.93
CA CYS A 112 9.94 -0.94 -9.92
C CYS A 112 10.02 -2.40 -9.44
N SER A 113 11.16 -3.04 -9.66
CA SER A 113 11.42 -4.41 -9.20
C SER A 113 11.65 -4.52 -7.69
N GLU A 114 12.12 -3.44 -7.06
CA GLU A 114 12.42 -3.33 -5.63
C GLU A 114 11.22 -2.76 -4.84
N CYS A 115 10.02 -2.92 -5.37
CA CYS A 115 8.81 -2.31 -4.85
C CYS A 115 7.68 -3.31 -4.70
N ILE A 116 6.79 -3.00 -3.76
CA ILE A 116 5.53 -3.70 -3.56
C ILE A 116 4.42 -2.67 -3.37
N ILE A 117 3.21 -3.08 -3.73
CA ILE A 117 2.01 -2.30 -3.46
C ILE A 117 1.14 -3.12 -2.50
N PHE A 118 0.80 -2.51 -1.38
CA PHE A 118 -0.11 -3.08 -0.39
C PHE A 118 -1.48 -2.45 -0.58
N GLN A 119 -2.52 -3.27 -0.66
CA GLN A 119 -3.89 -2.78 -0.76
C GLN A 119 -4.66 -3.16 0.49
N GLU A 120 -5.38 -2.20 1.06
CA GLU A 120 -6.35 -2.43 2.12
C GLU A 120 -7.76 -2.22 1.56
N ILE A 121 -8.62 -3.21 1.78
CA ILE A 121 -10.04 -3.15 1.45
C ILE A 121 -10.83 -3.51 2.70
N GLU A 122 -11.76 -2.66 3.12
CA GLU A 122 -12.72 -2.95 4.17
C GLU A 122 -14.11 -2.58 3.66
N PRO A 123 -15.08 -3.51 3.67
CA PRO A 123 -16.44 -3.19 3.28
C PRO A 123 -17.06 -2.21 4.30
N PRO A 124 -18.11 -1.47 3.90
CA PRO A 124 -18.85 -0.63 4.83
C PRO A 124 -19.49 -1.47 5.95
N LEU A 125 -19.54 -0.93 7.17
CA LEU A 125 -20.18 -1.60 8.31
C LEU A 125 -21.70 -1.55 8.15
N ASP A 126 -22.20 -0.42 7.68
CA ASP A 126 -23.62 -0.20 7.39
C ASP A 126 -23.83 -0.09 5.88
N LYS A 127 -24.37 -1.16 5.29
CA LYS A 127 -24.65 -1.22 3.85
C LYS A 127 -25.68 -0.18 3.40
N GLU A 128 -26.50 0.35 4.30
CA GLU A 128 -27.48 1.41 3.99
C GLU A 128 -26.84 2.80 3.93
N LYS A 129 -25.73 3.02 4.65
CA LYS A 129 -24.92 4.25 4.59
C LYS A 129 -23.94 4.29 3.42
N GLY A 130 -24.04 3.32 2.51
CA GLY A 130 -23.24 3.26 1.31
C GLY A 130 -21.76 3.00 1.63
N THR A 131 -20.85 3.78 1.06
CA THR A 131 -19.40 3.55 1.19
C THR A 131 -18.76 4.42 2.26
N GLU A 132 -19.48 5.30 2.97
CA GLU A 132 -18.90 6.32 3.84
C GLU A 132 -17.85 5.78 4.82
N ASP A 133 -18.10 4.62 5.42
CA ASP A 133 -17.26 3.94 6.39
C ASP A 133 -16.43 2.77 5.82
N SER A 134 -16.45 2.57 4.50
CA SER A 134 -15.58 1.58 3.85
C SER A 134 -14.13 2.05 3.80
N LEU A 135 -13.22 1.18 3.37
CA LEU A 135 -11.83 1.54 3.09
C LEU A 135 -11.43 0.92 1.76
N HIS A 136 -10.82 1.71 0.88
CA HIS A 136 -10.12 1.19 -0.28
C HIS A 136 -8.89 2.04 -0.58
N ARG A 137 -7.69 1.50 -0.40
CA ARG A 137 -6.46 2.23 -0.71
C ARG A 137 -5.34 1.31 -1.17
N HIS A 138 -4.50 1.83 -2.06
CA HIS A 138 -3.23 1.22 -2.46
C HIS A 138 -2.09 2.06 -1.91
N MET A 139 -1.06 1.40 -1.39
CA MET A 139 0.09 2.03 -0.76
C MET A 139 1.36 1.44 -1.40
N LEU A 140 2.18 2.31 -1.98
CA LEU A 140 3.43 1.96 -2.62
C LEU A 140 4.58 1.98 -1.62
N TYR A 141 5.38 0.92 -1.62
CA TYR A 141 6.58 0.77 -0.81
C TYR A 141 7.79 0.41 -1.68
N SER A 142 8.98 0.84 -1.24
CA SER A 142 10.26 0.53 -1.89
C SER A 142 11.28 0.02 -0.87
N ARG A 143 12.24 -0.78 -1.32
CA ARG A 143 13.45 -1.11 -0.54
C ARG A 143 14.38 0.08 -0.32
N SER A 144 14.29 1.12 -1.17
CA SER A 144 15.15 2.31 -1.08
C SER A 144 14.42 3.50 -0.47
N SER A 145 15.12 4.30 0.34
CA SER A 145 14.62 5.58 0.84
C SER A 145 14.62 6.67 -0.23
N ASN A 146 15.33 6.50 -1.35
CA ASN A 146 15.50 7.54 -2.36
C ASN A 146 14.20 7.85 -3.13
N SER A 147 14.07 9.09 -3.59
CA SER A 147 13.02 9.49 -4.53
C SER A 147 13.30 8.90 -5.91
N SER A 148 12.25 8.48 -6.62
CA SER A 148 12.34 7.82 -7.92
C SER A 148 11.06 8.07 -8.73
N ASP A 149 11.18 8.00 -10.05
CA ASP A 149 10.07 8.16 -11.01
C ASP A 149 8.93 7.16 -10.79
N MET A 150 9.18 6.07 -10.05
CA MET A 150 8.18 5.08 -9.64
C MET A 150 6.91 5.68 -9.04
N VAL A 151 7.03 6.80 -8.31
CA VAL A 151 5.86 7.46 -7.71
C VAL A 151 4.98 8.06 -8.79
N ALA A 152 5.57 8.77 -9.77
CA ALA A 152 4.80 9.36 -10.86
C ALA A 152 4.11 8.29 -11.72
N ILE A 153 4.80 7.17 -11.98
CA ILE A 153 4.23 6.03 -12.73
C ILE A 153 3.07 5.40 -11.96
N PHE A 154 3.25 5.15 -10.67
CA PHE A 154 2.20 4.61 -9.80
C PHE A 154 0.96 5.52 -9.77
N LEU A 155 1.14 6.83 -9.59
CA LEU A 155 0.04 7.79 -9.58
C LEU A 155 -0.69 7.84 -10.93
N LYS A 156 0.05 7.82 -12.05
CA LYS A 156 -0.52 7.79 -13.40
C LYS A 156 -1.36 6.53 -13.62
N ASN A 157 -0.83 5.36 -13.25
CA ASN A 157 -1.54 4.10 -13.42
C ASN A 157 -2.78 4.04 -12.51
N ALA A 158 -2.67 4.47 -11.26
CA ALA A 158 -3.81 4.57 -10.35
C ALA A 158 -4.92 5.51 -10.85
N ALA A 159 -4.55 6.66 -11.43
CA ALA A 159 -5.51 7.60 -12.01
C ALA A 159 -6.28 7.00 -13.20
N CYS A 160 -5.64 6.13 -14.00
CA CYS A 160 -6.30 5.37 -15.07
C CYS A 160 -7.41 4.46 -14.53
N HIS A 161 -7.24 3.99 -13.29
CA HIS A 161 -8.20 3.19 -12.53
C HIS A 161 -9.16 4.03 -11.66
N ASN A 162 -9.36 5.31 -12.00
CA ASN A 162 -10.22 6.25 -11.25
C ASN A 162 -9.83 6.46 -9.78
N MET A 163 -8.58 6.19 -9.39
CA MET A 163 -8.04 6.53 -8.07
C MET A 163 -7.26 7.85 -8.15
N GLN A 164 -7.98 8.96 -8.03
CA GLN A 164 -7.40 10.31 -8.18
C GLN A 164 -6.89 10.89 -6.86
N ALA A 165 -7.47 10.49 -5.73
CA ALA A 165 -7.01 10.92 -4.42
C ALA A 165 -5.63 10.30 -4.17
N ASN A 166 -4.64 11.13 -3.84
CA ASN A 166 -3.27 10.67 -3.63
C ASN A 166 -2.55 11.48 -2.55
N VAL A 167 -1.57 10.82 -1.92
CA VAL A 167 -0.63 11.40 -0.97
C VAL A 167 0.77 10.86 -1.27
N THR A 168 1.73 11.78 -1.42
CA THR A 168 3.17 11.48 -1.42
C THR A 168 3.78 12.16 -0.19
N PRO A 169 4.46 11.42 0.71
CA PRO A 169 5.13 12.02 1.87
C PRO A 169 6.25 12.95 1.43
N ARG A 170 6.52 13.99 2.23
CA ARG A 170 7.56 14.98 1.90
C ARG A 170 8.98 14.43 2.11
N GLN A 171 9.15 13.54 3.08
CA GLN A 171 10.43 12.94 3.45
C GLN A 171 11.53 13.99 3.70
N GLU A 172 11.19 15.09 4.37
CA GLU A 172 12.10 16.20 4.68
C GLU A 172 12.92 15.95 5.96
N LYS A 173 12.47 15.02 6.81
CA LYS A 173 13.11 14.69 8.10
C LYS A 173 13.71 13.29 8.08
N GLU A 174 14.61 13.06 9.03
CA GLU A 174 15.17 11.74 9.26
C GLU A 174 14.09 10.71 9.65
N PHE A 175 14.28 9.48 9.17
CA PHE A 175 13.43 8.35 9.52
C PHE A 175 13.51 8.05 11.02
N CYS A 176 12.38 7.64 11.58
CA CYS A 176 12.34 7.10 12.94
C CYS A 176 12.95 5.69 12.99
N THR A 177 13.48 5.31 14.15
CA THR A 177 14.09 4.00 14.44
C THR A 177 13.36 3.27 15.55
#